data_AF-A0A947N4E9-F1
#
_entry.id   AF-A0A947N4E9-F1
#
_cell.length_a   1.000
_cell.length_b   1.000
_cell.length_c   1.000
_cell.angle_alpha   90.00
_cell.angle_beta   90.00
_cell.angle_gamma   90.00
#
_symmetry.space_group_name_H-M   'P 1'
#
loop_
_entity.id
_entity.type
_entity.pdbx_description
1 polymer ?
#
loop_
_entity_poly.entity_id
_entity_poly.type
_entity_poly.pdbx_seq_one_letter_code
_entity_poly.pdbx_strand_id
1 'polypeptide(L)'
;MQIELTHYLLLSAVLFAIGAQSVVEGINLRFVITSADPDSTIPTLTATALPTGAIFTNNGNGTGTFNWTPNYTQVGAYDVTFHASDGMYAD
;
A
#
# COMPACT_ATOMS: atom_id res chain seq x y z
N MET A 1 -0.99 -44.36 11.24
CA MET A 1 -1.77 -43.23 10.71
C MET A 1 -1.29 -42.01 11.46
N GLN A 2 -0.46 -41.18 10.84
CA GLN A 2 0.06 -39.97 11.47
C GLN A 2 -0.78 -38.81 10.95
N ILE A 3 -1.34 -38.02 11.86
CA ILE A 3 -2.02 -36.77 11.54
C ILE A 3 -0.96 -35.69 11.71
N GLU A 4 -0.53 -35.08 10.62
CA GLU A 4 0.28 -33.86 10.67
C GLU A 4 -0.67 -32.66 10.64
N LEU A 5 -0.70 -31.91 11.74
CA LEU A 5 -1.39 -30.63 11.83
C LEU A 5 -0.40 -29.54 11.46
N THR A 6 -0.41 -29.12 10.20
CA THR A 6 0.32 -27.91 9.78
C THR A 6 -0.49 -26.71 10.25
N HIS A 7 -0.11 -26.13 11.39
CA HIS A 7 -0.67 -24.87 11.86
C HIS A 7 0.02 -23.75 11.06
N TYR A 8 -0.62 -23.27 9.99
CA TYR A 8 -0.22 -22.01 9.37
C TYR A 8 -0.69 -20.89 10.30
N LEU A 9 0.24 -20.28 11.03
CA LEU A 9 -0.03 -19.01 11.71
C LEU A 9 -0.36 -18.00 10.60
N LEU A 10 -1.55 -17.42 10.63
CA LEU A 10 -1.90 -16.28 9.77
C LEU A 10 -1.14 -15.06 10.30
N LEU A 11 0.10 -14.89 9.85
CA LEU A 11 0.87 -13.69 10.09
C LEU A 11 0.45 -12.70 9.01
N SER A 12 -0.39 -11.72 9.35
CA SER A 12 -0.86 -10.74 8.38
C SER A 12 0.25 -9.80 7.95
N ALA A 13 0.27 -9.49 6.65
CA ALA A 13 1.08 -8.41 6.13
C ALA A 13 0.75 -7.08 6.82
N VAL A 14 1.78 -6.28 7.13
CA VAL A 14 1.63 -4.97 7.78
C VAL A 14 2.19 -3.86 6.91
N LEU A 15 1.48 -2.73 6.85
CA LEU A 15 1.97 -1.48 6.27
C LEU A 15 2.69 -0.65 7.34
N PHE A 16 3.85 -0.09 6.98
CA PHE A 16 4.49 0.93 7.80
C PHE A 16 3.75 2.26 7.68
N ALA A 17 3.73 3.03 8.77
CA ALA A 17 3.03 4.31 8.81
C ALA A 17 3.60 5.29 7.77
N ILE A 18 2.73 5.77 6.87
CA ILE A 18 3.07 6.75 5.81
C ILE A 18 2.98 8.18 6.35
N GLY A 19 2.11 8.40 7.35
CA GLY A 19 1.76 9.72 7.86
C GLY A 19 0.91 10.55 6.89
N ALA A 20 0.38 11.67 7.36
CA ALA A 20 -0.32 12.63 6.51
C ALA A 20 0.67 13.30 5.54
N GLN A 21 0.27 13.42 4.27
CA GLN A 21 1.06 14.05 3.22
C GLN A 21 0.37 15.34 2.76
N SER A 22 1.16 16.34 2.34
CA SER A 22 0.65 17.60 1.80
C SER A 22 1.55 18.09 0.68
N VAL A 23 0.95 18.70 -0.34
CA VAL A 23 1.65 19.25 -1.50
C VAL A 23 0.88 20.46 -2.03
N VAL A 24 1.59 21.39 -2.66
CA VAL A 24 0.99 22.52 -3.39
C VAL A 24 0.55 22.04 -4.77
N GLU A 25 -0.57 22.56 -5.29
CA GLU A 25 -1.00 22.27 -6.66
C GLU A 25 0.09 22.59 -7.70
N GLY A 26 0.13 21.79 -8.76
CA GLY A 26 1.18 21.84 -9.80
C GLY A 26 2.52 21.22 -9.39
N ILE A 27 2.71 20.88 -8.11
CA ILE A 27 3.92 20.23 -7.61
C ILE A 27 3.70 18.72 -7.47
N ASN A 28 4.72 17.94 -7.81
CA ASN A 28 4.65 16.49 -7.73
C ASN A 28 4.76 16.01 -6.27
N LEU A 29 3.75 15.28 -5.81
CA LEU A 29 3.77 14.49 -4.59
C LEU A 29 4.16 13.06 -4.94
N ARG A 30 5.31 12.64 -4.45
CA ARG A 30 5.83 11.28 -4.62
C ARG A 30 6.40 10.75 -3.33
N PHE A 31 5.95 9.57 -2.91
CA PHE A 31 6.50 8.86 -1.77
C PHE A 31 6.43 7.35 -1.98
N VAL A 32 7.23 6.64 -1.21
CA VAL A 32 7.27 5.17 -1.19
C VAL A 32 6.57 4.69 0.07
N ILE A 33 5.72 3.68 -0.09
CA ILE A 33 5.15 2.91 1.02
C ILE A 33 5.90 1.59 1.11
N THR A 34 5.98 1.06 2.32
CA THR A 34 6.67 -0.20 2.60
C THR A 34 5.76 -1.11 3.43
N SER A 35 5.90 -2.41 3.22
CA SER A 35 5.25 -3.45 4.01
C SER A 35 6.27 -4.47 4.49
N ALA A 36 5.86 -5.24 5.49
CA ALA A 36 6.58 -6.41 5.95
C ALA A 36 5.58 -7.55 6.19
N ASP A 37 6.05 -8.78 6.01
CA ASP A 37 5.34 -9.97 6.46
C ASP A 37 6.22 -10.73 7.47
N PRO A 38 5.72 -11.05 8.68
CA PRO A 38 6.48 -11.82 9.66
C PRO A 38 6.85 -13.25 9.20
N ASP A 39 6.15 -13.82 8.22
CA ASP A 39 6.49 -15.13 7.63
C ASP A 39 7.50 -15.03 6.47
N SER A 40 7.98 -13.82 6.18
CA SER A 40 8.93 -13.49 5.11
C SER A 40 8.41 -13.65 3.68
N THR A 41 7.10 -13.72 3.47
CA THR A 41 6.50 -13.51 2.14
C THR A 41 6.61 -12.04 1.71
N ILE A 42 6.46 -11.79 0.41
CA ILE A 42 6.45 -10.44 -0.15
C ILE A 42 4.99 -10.01 -0.34
N PRO A 43 4.48 -9.05 0.44
CA PRO A 43 3.09 -8.61 0.29
C PRO A 43 2.86 -7.95 -1.06
N THR A 44 1.71 -8.24 -1.66
CA THR A 44 1.18 -7.49 -2.79
C THR A 44 0.52 -6.22 -2.28
N LEU A 45 0.92 -5.08 -2.85
CA LEU A 45 0.39 -3.78 -2.45
C LEU A 45 -0.63 -3.27 -3.47
N THR A 46 -1.72 -2.70 -2.97
CA THR A 46 -2.73 -2.01 -3.79
C THR A 46 -3.13 -0.68 -3.15
N ALA A 47 -3.79 0.17 -3.94
CA ALA A 47 -4.34 1.43 -3.47
C ALA A 47 -5.75 1.62 -4.02
N THR A 48 -6.63 2.19 -3.19
CA THR A 48 -8.01 2.55 -3.56
C THR A 48 -8.27 4.03 -3.27
N ALA A 49 -9.36 4.57 -3.82
CA ALA A 49 -9.71 5.99 -3.70
C ALA A 49 -8.61 6.97 -4.18
N LEU A 50 -7.82 6.57 -5.18
CA LEU A 50 -6.80 7.43 -5.78
C LEU A 50 -7.45 8.69 -6.39
N PRO A 51 -6.92 9.91 -6.11
CA PRO A 51 -7.33 11.12 -6.80
C PRO A 51 -7.17 10.96 -8.31
N THR A 52 -8.00 11.66 -9.09
CA THR A 52 -7.88 11.61 -10.56
C THR A 52 -6.46 12.00 -11.00
N GLY A 53 -5.83 11.14 -11.80
CA GLY A 53 -4.45 11.31 -12.28
C GLY A 53 -3.35 10.87 -11.30
N ALA A 54 -3.70 10.46 -10.07
CA ALA A 54 -2.76 9.78 -9.19
C ALA A 54 -2.50 8.36 -9.68
N ILE A 55 -1.27 7.89 -9.51
CA ILE A 55 -0.82 6.56 -9.89
C ILE A 55 -0.20 5.91 -8.66
N PHE A 56 -0.59 4.65 -8.42
CA PHE A 56 0.10 3.79 -7.49
C PHE A 56 0.74 2.63 -8.24
N THR A 57 2.01 2.37 -7.99
CA THR A 57 2.77 1.28 -8.61
C THR A 57 3.28 0.34 -7.53
N ASN A 58 2.84 -0.92 -7.55
CA ASN A 58 3.47 -1.97 -6.76
C ASN A 58 4.82 -2.33 -7.40
N ASN A 59 5.90 -2.28 -6.61
CA ASN A 59 7.25 -2.57 -7.09
C ASN A 59 7.61 -4.06 -7.00
N GLY A 60 6.73 -4.91 -6.46
CA GLY A 60 6.90 -6.36 -6.41
C GLY A 60 7.88 -6.87 -5.35
N ASN A 61 8.28 -6.00 -4.42
CA ASN A 61 9.27 -6.29 -3.38
C ASN A 61 8.83 -5.79 -1.98
N GLY A 62 7.52 -5.73 -1.73
CA GLY A 62 6.96 -5.20 -0.48
C GLY A 62 7.04 -3.67 -0.42
N THR A 63 7.31 -3.00 -1.54
CA THR A 63 7.27 -1.54 -1.63
C THR A 63 6.36 -1.10 -2.76
N GLY A 64 5.78 0.08 -2.62
CA GLY A 64 4.92 0.69 -3.62
C GLY A 64 5.18 2.18 -3.75
N THR A 65 5.04 2.72 -4.94
CA THR A 65 5.28 4.14 -5.23
C THR A 65 3.96 4.83 -5.49
N PHE A 66 3.61 5.82 -4.67
CA PHE A 66 2.54 6.76 -4.97
C PHE A 66 3.12 7.96 -5.72
N ASN A 67 2.44 8.39 -6.78
CA ASN A 67 2.85 9.52 -7.61
C ASN A 67 1.63 10.30 -8.08
N TRP A 68 1.59 11.59 -7.76
CA TRP A 68 0.48 12.46 -8.15
C TRP A 68 0.93 13.92 -8.28
N THR A 69 0.47 14.61 -9.32
CA THR A 69 0.62 16.06 -9.44
C THR A 69 -0.77 16.68 -9.50
N PRO A 70 -1.31 17.20 -8.39
CA PRO A 70 -2.61 17.85 -8.38
C PRO A 70 -2.64 19.04 -9.33
N ASN A 71 -3.75 19.24 -10.03
CA ASN A 71 -4.00 20.49 -10.75
C ASN A 71 -4.74 21.51 -9.87
N TYR A 72 -4.90 22.73 -10.38
CA TYR A 72 -5.52 23.84 -9.64
C TYR A 72 -6.99 23.62 -9.23
N THR A 73 -7.68 22.62 -9.79
CA THR A 73 -9.05 22.27 -9.41
C THR A 73 -9.12 21.12 -8.40
N GLN A 74 -7.98 20.58 -7.96
CA GLN A 74 -7.90 19.44 -7.05
C GLN A 74 -7.47 19.87 -5.63
N VAL A 75 -7.89 21.05 -5.21
CA VAL A 75 -7.65 21.52 -3.83
C VAL A 75 -8.59 20.78 -2.87
N GLY A 76 -8.05 20.30 -1.76
CA GLY A 76 -8.85 19.61 -0.73
C GLY A 76 -8.12 18.44 -0.07
N ALA A 77 -8.83 17.75 0.81
CA ALA A 77 -8.36 16.53 1.46
C ALA A 77 -8.79 15.30 0.64
N TYR A 78 -7.90 14.31 0.54
CA TYR A 78 -8.14 13.06 -0.15
C TYR A 78 -7.75 11.89 0.76
N ASP A 79 -8.71 11.02 1.04
CA ASP A 79 -8.48 9.80 1.81
C ASP A 79 -8.10 8.66 0.86
N VAL A 80 -6.79 8.44 0.69
CA VAL A 80 -6.25 7.33 -0.09
C VAL A 80 -5.97 6.15 0.83
N THR A 81 -6.55 5.00 0.50
CA THR A 81 -6.34 3.77 1.27
C THR A 81 -5.34 2.88 0.56
N PHE A 82 -4.30 2.45 1.28
CA PHE A 82 -3.33 1.47 0.81
C PHE A 82 -3.57 0.14 1.53
N HIS A 83 -3.41 -0.96 0.80
CA HIS A 83 -3.58 -2.31 1.34
C HIS A 83 -2.31 -3.14 1.09
N ALA A 84 -2.01 -4.05 2.01
CA ALA A 84 -1.01 -5.08 1.85
C ALA A 84 -1.68 -6.44 2.00
N SER A 85 -1.48 -7.35 1.05
CA SER A 85 -2.04 -8.70 1.10
C SER A 85 -0.95 -9.74 0.87
N ASP A 86 -1.00 -10.80 1.66
CA ASP A 86 -0.19 -12.02 1.55
C ASP A 86 -0.68 -12.95 0.41
N GLY A 87 -1.77 -12.60 -0.28
CA GLY A 87 -2.40 -13.42 -1.31
C GLY A 87 -3.26 -14.57 -0.76
N MET A 88 -3.34 -14.74 0.56
CA MET A 88 -4.22 -15.70 1.21
C MET A 88 -5.51 -15.05 1.69
N TYR A 89 -5.48 -13.79 2.15
CA TYR A 89 -6.64 -12.89 2.26
C TYR A 89 -6.18 -11.41 2.11
N ALA A 90 -7.01 -10.55 1.54
CA ALA A 90 -6.80 -9.11 1.65
C ALA A 90 -7.36 -8.67 3.02
N ASP A 91 -6.49 -8.17 3.89
CA ASP A 91 -6.86 -7.46 5.13
C ASP A 91 -7.30 -6.02 4.80
#